data_AF-A0A1R2BYL8-F1
#
_entry.id   AF-A0A1R2BYL8-F1
#
_cell.length_a   1.000
_cell.length_b   1.000
_cell.length_c   1.000
_cell.angle_alpha   90.00
_cell.angle_beta   90.00
_cell.angle_gamma   90.00
#
_symmetry.space_group_name_H-M   'P 1'
#
loop_
_entity.id
_entity.type
_entity.pdbx_description
1 polymer ?
#
loop_
_entity_poly.entity_id
_entity_poly.type
_entity_poly.pdbx_seq_one_letter_code
_entity_poly.pdbx_strand_id
1 'polypeptide(L)'
;MMDSYHLSIVKIEGIREIVNCYCYIYLGNNILRVLTLECFDMQPISISKGTLRFVIEDSRNSKTLATLSFTTKAFKRIGFHWMPMFTDSEQLLNDVPEEVGLPRILFDIQANILSPVQELTEESETIEETSEDQLFEDLPRLRAKIISMTMKIFELEQHLLTQKKTFDEEVKMIHIRSLEKTNKLEMQVKVLQEAISKYEGDTFNLNKDINGLKGILDEAQNQKVKLEKNIEKVVDEAKARENSILVMLQQKDLEIFALNMKLKKTKEVEICRFAGFSINGVEKKTKCDFEVWTENNFETFNYPDWKEEKHQILEILDVDEIEYQGDRELRQKCHEISRTENLCVYSIGRQNSKTEESVQILSMIKEKEFLSRKLFEAETKISNFKLQALQEIDNKVKFFLSNRKLNNFAVICNELVYSIANKKIIVFMKNDIIYCKIGSSVKKLECFIRDNCSHDVENFKKKQMNNGRLASHKRFYTSLEFDKITNSIIHKTFDGRIRTKSNKRIKKNSNTPTRRQALSPAIRNITTR
;
A
#
# COMPACT_ATOMS: atom_id res chain seq x y z
N MET A 1 -24.86 -10.38 45.42
CA MET A 1 -23.55 -10.19 44.74
C MET A 1 -22.73 -11.42 45.06
N MET A 2 -22.02 -12.04 44.11
CA MET A 2 -21.25 -13.26 44.40
C MET A 2 -19.95 -12.89 45.12
N ASP A 3 -19.74 -13.46 46.31
CA ASP A 3 -18.58 -13.14 47.14
C ASP A 3 -17.30 -13.87 46.68
N SER A 4 -17.46 -15.01 46.00
CA SER A 4 -16.40 -15.79 45.35
C SER A 4 -16.98 -16.58 44.17
N TYR A 5 -16.23 -16.75 43.09
CA TYR A 5 -16.62 -17.57 41.95
C TYR A 5 -15.40 -18.21 41.27
N HIS A 6 -15.63 -19.24 40.46
CA HIS A 6 -14.61 -19.79 39.58
C HIS A 6 -14.69 -19.13 38.21
N LEU A 7 -13.55 -18.71 37.69
CA LEU A 7 -13.41 -18.14 36.35
C LEU A 7 -12.51 -19.02 35.51
N SER A 8 -13.01 -19.46 34.36
CA SER A 8 -12.25 -20.19 33.36
C SER A 8 -12.16 -19.37 32.08
N ILE A 9 -10.98 -19.31 31.46
CA ILE A 9 -10.86 -18.78 30.10
C ILE A 9 -11.22 -19.91 29.14
N VAL A 10 -12.19 -19.64 28.27
CA VAL A 10 -12.65 -20.60 27.26
C VAL A 10 -11.96 -20.35 25.93
N LYS A 11 -11.92 -19.08 25.50
CA LYS A 11 -11.47 -18.71 24.15
C LYS A 11 -10.99 -17.26 24.10
N ILE A 12 -10.01 -16.98 23.24
CA ILE A 12 -9.55 -15.63 22.89
C ILE A 12 -9.61 -15.47 21.38
N GLU A 13 -10.10 -14.33 20.90
CA GLU A 13 -10.29 -14.03 19.47
C GLU A 13 -9.76 -12.64 19.08
N GLY A 14 -9.35 -12.51 17.81
CA GLY A 14 -8.96 -11.21 17.23
C GLY A 14 -7.51 -10.80 17.42
N ILE A 15 -6.66 -11.71 17.95
CA ILE A 15 -5.21 -11.51 18.05
C ILE A 15 -4.57 -12.19 16.83
N ARG A 16 -3.87 -11.42 16.00
CA ARG A 16 -3.39 -11.86 14.67
C ARG A 16 -2.25 -12.89 14.73
N GLU A 17 -1.47 -12.89 15.81
CA GLU A 17 -0.32 -13.75 16.01
C GLU A 17 -0.43 -14.38 17.40
N ILE A 18 -0.98 -15.60 17.48
CA ILE A 18 -1.17 -16.32 18.75
C ILE A 18 0.07 -17.16 19.08
N VAL A 19 0.85 -17.53 18.06
CA VAL A 19 2.04 -18.37 18.18
C VAL A 19 3.10 -17.61 18.98
N ASN A 20 3.51 -18.16 20.13
CA ASN A 20 4.42 -17.54 21.11
C ASN A 20 3.84 -16.41 21.97
N CYS A 21 2.53 -16.37 22.21
CA CYS A 21 1.95 -15.39 23.13
C CYS A 21 1.62 -15.98 24.51
N TYR A 22 1.84 -15.19 25.56
CA TYR A 22 1.45 -15.52 26.92
C TYR A 22 0.33 -14.60 27.40
N CYS A 23 -0.63 -15.15 28.15
CA CYS A 23 -1.66 -14.41 28.86
C CYS A 23 -1.36 -14.46 30.36
N TYR A 24 -0.97 -13.32 30.90
CA TYR A 24 -0.75 -13.12 32.34
C TYR A 24 -2.05 -12.66 32.99
N ILE A 25 -2.46 -13.38 34.03
CA ILE A 25 -3.67 -13.12 34.79
C ILE A 25 -3.26 -12.62 36.16
N TYR A 26 -3.64 -11.39 36.47
CA TYR A 26 -3.35 -10.70 37.72
C TYR A 26 -4.62 -10.50 38.54
N LEU A 27 -4.51 -10.61 39.85
CA LEU A 27 -5.50 -10.14 40.81
C LEU A 27 -4.85 -9.08 41.69
N GLY A 28 -5.23 -7.81 41.47
CA GLY A 28 -4.47 -6.68 41.99
C GLY A 28 -3.07 -6.65 41.36
N ASN A 29 -2.03 -6.70 42.20
CA ASN A 29 -0.63 -6.68 41.78
C ASN A 29 0.01 -8.08 41.71
N ASN A 30 -0.73 -9.12 42.06
CA ASN A 30 -0.21 -10.49 42.13
C ASN A 30 -0.56 -11.25 40.85
N ILE A 31 0.42 -11.93 40.26
CA ILE A 31 0.19 -12.89 39.18
C ILE A 31 -0.51 -14.10 39.79
N LEU A 32 -1.75 -14.36 39.36
CA LEU A 32 -2.46 -15.58 39.69
C LEU A 32 -2.00 -16.74 38.81
N ARG A 33 -1.83 -16.48 37.52
CA ARG A 33 -1.59 -17.52 36.53
C ARG A 33 -1.02 -16.96 35.23
N VAL A 34 -0.27 -17.80 34.51
CA VAL A 34 0.20 -17.55 33.16
C VAL A 34 -0.31 -18.67 32.25
N LEU A 35 -0.86 -18.31 31.09
CA LEU A 35 -1.34 -19.26 30.08
C LEU A 35 -0.59 -19.05 28.76
N THR A 36 -0.20 -20.13 28.10
CA THR A 36 0.32 -20.08 26.73
C THR A 36 -0.86 -20.10 25.76
N LEU A 37 -0.96 -19.12 24.86
CA LEU A 37 -2.14 -19.03 23.98
C LEU A 37 -2.17 -20.06 22.85
N GLU A 38 -1.04 -20.70 22.57
CA GLU A 38 -0.94 -21.77 21.57
C GLU A 38 -1.72 -23.03 21.99
N CYS A 39 -1.73 -23.33 23.28
CA CYS A 39 -2.46 -24.45 23.86
C CYS A 39 -2.67 -24.19 25.36
N PHE A 40 -3.93 -23.98 25.77
CA PHE A 40 -4.28 -23.90 27.19
C PHE A 40 -5.53 -24.74 27.47
N ASP A 41 -5.48 -25.50 28.57
CA ASP A 41 -6.64 -26.24 29.05
C ASP A 41 -7.55 -25.32 29.84
N MET A 42 -8.86 -25.54 29.71
CA MET A 42 -9.87 -24.84 30.47
C MET A 42 -9.80 -25.26 31.93
N GLN A 43 -9.09 -24.48 32.75
CA GLN A 43 -8.94 -24.75 34.16
C GLN A 43 -9.51 -23.60 35.00
N PRO A 44 -10.41 -23.90 35.96
CA PRO A 44 -11.05 -22.89 36.79
C PRO A 44 -10.04 -22.22 37.72
N ILE A 45 -10.15 -20.89 37.83
CA ILE A 45 -9.37 -20.06 38.73
C ILE A 45 -10.31 -19.53 39.80
N SER A 46 -10.05 -19.82 41.06
CA SER A 46 -10.82 -19.28 42.18
C SER A 46 -10.55 -17.79 42.34
N ILE A 47 -11.58 -16.96 42.17
CA ILE A 47 -11.46 -15.50 42.22
C ILE A 47 -12.10 -14.99 43.52
N SER A 48 -11.28 -14.32 44.35
CA SER A 48 -11.74 -13.51 45.48
C SER A 48 -11.99 -12.06 45.03
N LYS A 49 -12.69 -11.26 45.85
CA LYS A 49 -13.03 -9.86 45.52
C LYS A 49 -11.78 -9.04 45.18
N GLY A 50 -11.79 -8.36 44.03
CA GLY A 50 -10.67 -7.53 43.61
C GLY A 50 -10.79 -6.98 42.18
N THR A 51 -9.65 -6.56 41.63
CA THR A 51 -9.53 -6.17 40.21
C THR A 51 -8.73 -7.25 39.50
N LEU A 52 -9.34 -7.86 38.50
CA LEU A 52 -8.67 -8.79 37.61
C LEU A 52 -8.07 -8.03 36.44
N ARG A 53 -6.86 -8.40 36.05
CA ARG A 53 -6.18 -7.87 34.88
C ARG A 53 -5.60 -9.00 34.04
N PHE A 54 -5.91 -9.00 32.76
CA PHE A 54 -5.40 -9.91 31.76
C PHE A 54 -4.50 -9.13 30.83
N VAL A 55 -3.26 -9.59 30.67
CA VAL A 55 -2.25 -8.96 29.81
C VAL A 55 -1.75 -10.02 28.85
N ILE A 56 -1.93 -9.81 27.55
CA ILE A 56 -1.38 -10.69 26.52
C ILE A 56 -0.12 -10.06 25.98
N GLU A 57 0.98 -10.79 26.05
CA GLU A 57 2.30 -10.36 25.59
C GLU A 57 2.87 -11.35 24.58
N ASP A 58 3.55 -10.82 23.58
CA ASP A 58 4.38 -11.59 22.65
C ASP A 58 5.70 -11.95 23.35
N SER A 59 6.02 -13.25 23.41
CA SER A 59 7.21 -13.73 24.11
C SER A 59 8.52 -13.28 23.45
N ARG A 60 8.51 -12.95 22.16
CA ARG A 60 9.72 -12.61 21.40
C ARG A 60 10.23 -11.21 21.73
N ASN A 61 9.32 -10.28 21.97
CA ASN A 61 9.62 -8.85 22.13
C ASN A 61 9.07 -8.27 23.43
N SER A 62 8.37 -9.06 24.26
CA SER A 62 7.69 -8.62 25.48
C SER A 62 6.72 -7.45 25.24
N LYS A 63 6.19 -7.34 24.01
CA LYS A 63 5.25 -6.29 23.65
C LYS A 63 3.85 -6.73 24.06
N THR A 64 3.19 -5.91 24.85
CA THR A 64 1.77 -6.09 25.16
C THR A 64 0.93 -5.94 23.88
N LEU A 65 0.21 -7.00 23.53
CA LEU A 65 -0.68 -7.04 22.37
C LEU A 65 -2.09 -6.58 22.73
N ALA A 66 -2.59 -7.00 23.89
CA ALA A 66 -3.92 -6.63 24.36
C ALA A 66 -4.01 -6.73 25.89
N THR A 67 -4.81 -5.86 26.49
CA THR A 67 -5.08 -5.86 27.94
C THR A 67 -6.58 -5.78 28.22
N LEU A 68 -6.97 -6.32 29.37
CA LEU A 68 -8.31 -6.19 29.90
C LEU A 68 -8.20 -6.09 31.42
N SER A 69 -8.71 -5.02 32.03
CA SER A 69 -8.87 -4.95 33.48
C SER A 69 -10.36 -4.81 33.84
N PHE A 70 -10.84 -5.52 34.85
CA PHE A 70 -12.20 -5.34 35.36
C PHE A 70 -12.31 -5.69 36.84
N THR A 71 -13.29 -5.11 37.52
CA THR A 71 -13.58 -5.46 38.92
C THR A 71 -14.42 -6.74 38.98
N THR A 72 -14.23 -7.58 40.00
CA THR A 72 -15.01 -8.82 40.16
C THR A 72 -16.52 -8.58 40.29
N LYS A 73 -16.94 -7.34 40.52
CA LYS A 73 -18.34 -6.89 40.58
C LYS A 73 -18.97 -6.73 39.18
N ALA A 74 -18.18 -6.75 38.11
CA ALA A 74 -18.67 -6.56 36.74
C ALA A 74 -19.67 -7.65 36.32
N PHE A 75 -19.49 -8.88 36.84
CA PHE A 75 -20.36 -10.01 36.51
C PHE A 75 -21.57 -10.09 37.45
N LYS A 76 -22.76 -9.97 36.86
CA LYS A 76 -24.04 -10.04 37.58
C LYS A 76 -24.68 -11.43 37.55
N ARG A 77 -24.23 -12.33 36.66
CA ARG A 77 -24.82 -13.65 36.40
C ARG A 77 -23.74 -14.69 36.11
N ILE A 78 -24.04 -15.95 36.42
CA ILE A 78 -23.24 -17.15 36.08
C ILE A 78 -23.35 -17.39 34.56
N GLY A 79 -22.32 -18.01 33.98
CA GLY A 79 -22.33 -18.50 32.60
C GLY A 79 -21.22 -17.89 31.74
N PHE A 80 -21.43 -17.93 30.43
CA PHE A 80 -20.47 -17.46 29.44
C PHE A 80 -20.59 -15.96 29.19
N HIS A 81 -19.47 -15.24 29.29
CA HIS A 81 -19.42 -13.80 29.07
C HIS A 81 -18.28 -13.42 28.14
N TRP A 82 -18.59 -12.69 27.07
CA TRP A 82 -17.58 -12.05 26.24
C TRP A 82 -17.14 -10.73 26.86
N MET A 83 -15.83 -10.48 26.85
CA MET A 83 -15.23 -9.23 27.31
C MET A 83 -14.27 -8.68 26.24
N PRO A 84 -14.27 -7.37 25.98
CA PRO A 84 -13.37 -6.79 25.00
C PRO A 84 -11.95 -6.74 25.57
N MET A 85 -10.97 -6.85 24.68
CA MET A 85 -9.57 -6.59 25.01
C MET A 85 -9.12 -5.34 24.26
N PHE A 86 -8.26 -4.54 24.88
CA PHE A 86 -7.81 -3.25 24.37
C PHE A 86 -6.35 -3.32 23.97
N THR A 87 -6.05 -2.90 22.74
CA THR A 87 -4.68 -2.82 22.22
C THR A 87 -3.92 -1.61 22.77
N ASP A 88 -4.64 -0.56 23.17
CA ASP A 88 -4.08 0.71 23.62
C ASP A 88 -4.55 1.04 25.04
N SER A 89 -3.59 1.17 25.97
CA SER A 89 -3.76 1.51 27.40
C SER A 89 -4.64 0.56 28.24
N GLU A 90 -4.34 0.47 29.54
CA GLU A 90 -5.11 -0.34 30.48
C GLU A 90 -6.47 0.33 30.75
N GLN A 91 -7.54 -0.17 30.11
CA GLN A 91 -8.89 0.26 30.41
C GLN A 91 -9.52 -0.66 31.47
N LEU A 92 -10.08 -0.04 32.52
CA LEU A 92 -10.82 -0.72 33.59
C LEU A 92 -12.31 -0.73 33.25
N LEU A 93 -12.89 -1.93 33.11
CA LEU A 93 -14.32 -2.12 32.93
C LEU A 93 -15.03 -2.38 34.26
N ASN A 94 -16.16 -1.69 34.45
CA ASN A 94 -16.99 -1.82 35.64
C ASN A 94 -18.19 -2.75 35.44
N ASP A 95 -18.61 -2.99 34.20
CA ASP A 95 -19.75 -3.82 33.82
C ASP A 95 -19.43 -4.62 32.55
N VAL A 96 -20.16 -5.72 32.32
CA VAL A 96 -20.09 -6.50 31.08
C VAL A 96 -20.82 -5.76 29.96
N PRO A 97 -20.15 -5.43 28.84
CA PRO A 97 -20.78 -4.76 27.70
C PRO A 97 -21.74 -5.70 26.93
N GLU A 98 -22.82 -5.14 26.38
CA GLU A 98 -23.80 -5.90 25.58
C GLU A 98 -23.25 -6.36 24.23
N GLU A 99 -22.37 -5.55 23.62
CA GLU A 99 -21.72 -5.86 22.35
C GLU A 99 -20.19 -5.81 22.48
N VAL A 100 -19.52 -6.83 21.94
CA VAL A 100 -18.07 -7.00 22.09
C VAL A 100 -17.40 -7.19 20.74
N GLY A 101 -16.63 -6.17 20.33
CA GLY A 101 -15.78 -6.19 19.14
C GLY A 101 -14.50 -7.02 19.33
N LEU A 102 -13.65 -7.07 18.30
CA LEU A 102 -12.33 -7.71 18.37
C LEU A 102 -11.24 -6.69 18.78
N PRO A 103 -10.23 -7.07 19.58
CA PRO A 103 -10.03 -8.40 20.18
C PRO A 103 -10.90 -8.64 21.42
N ARG A 104 -11.18 -9.91 21.75
CA ARG A 104 -12.07 -10.30 22.86
C ARG A 104 -11.71 -11.64 23.49
N ILE A 105 -12.17 -11.83 24.73
CA ILE A 105 -11.97 -13.03 25.54
C ILE A 105 -13.32 -13.54 26.07
N LEU A 106 -13.50 -14.87 26.04
CA LEU A 106 -14.67 -15.57 26.56
C LEU A 106 -14.34 -16.18 27.91
N PHE A 107 -15.08 -15.77 28.93
CA PHE A 107 -15.01 -16.34 30.26
C PHE A 107 -16.21 -17.26 30.51
N ASP A 108 -15.98 -18.35 31.22
CA ASP A 108 -17.02 -19.12 31.89
C ASP A 108 -16.95 -18.85 33.39
N ILE A 109 -18.06 -18.40 33.95
CA ILE A 109 -18.18 -18.03 35.36
C ILE A 109 -19.11 -19.00 36.03
N GLN A 110 -18.58 -19.75 36.98
CA GLN A 110 -19.31 -20.75 37.73
C GLN A 110 -19.43 -20.30 39.19
N ALA A 111 -20.60 -20.52 39.80
CA ALA A 111 -20.72 -20.34 41.24
C ALA A 111 -19.73 -21.26 41.94
N ASN A 112 -19.20 -20.81 43.07
CA ASN A 112 -18.45 -21.65 43.98
C ASN A 112 -19.46 -22.60 44.64
N ILE A 113 -19.82 -23.69 43.95
CA ILE A 113 -20.75 -24.69 44.46
C ILE A 113 -20.02 -25.38 45.62
N LEU A 114 -20.43 -25.07 46.85
CA LEU A 114 -20.11 -25.88 48.01
C LEU A 114 -20.48 -27.32 47.69
N SER A 115 -19.60 -28.27 48.01
CA SER A 115 -19.72 -29.71 47.70
C SER A 115 -21.16 -30.24 47.87
N PRO A 116 -21.60 -31.23 47.04
CA PRO A 116 -22.97 -31.70 47.03
C PRO A 116 -23.46 -32.01 48.44
N VAL A 117 -24.52 -31.32 48.88
CA VAL A 117 -25.25 -31.67 50.09
C VAL A 117 -25.90 -33.02 49.83
N GLN A 118 -25.53 -34.00 50.65
CA GLN A 118 -26.07 -35.35 50.61
C GLN A 118 -27.58 -35.29 50.91
N GLU A 119 -28.41 -35.56 49.91
CA GLU A 119 -29.88 -35.60 50.06
C GLU A 119 -30.26 -36.75 51.00
N LEU A 120 -30.85 -36.42 52.15
CA LEU A 120 -31.53 -37.38 53.00
C LEU A 120 -32.91 -37.67 52.37
N THR A 121 -33.14 -38.94 52.04
CA THR A 121 -34.40 -39.52 51.56
C THR A 121 -35.58 -39.19 52.48
N GLU A 122 -36.62 -38.56 51.94
CA GLU A 122 -37.94 -38.43 52.56
C GLU A 122 -38.80 -39.65 52.17
N GLU A 123 -39.07 -40.53 53.14
CA GLU A 123 -40.15 -41.52 53.09
C GLU A 123 -41.41 -40.91 53.71
N SER A 124 -42.47 -40.68 52.93
CA SER A 124 -43.85 -40.62 53.47
C SER A 124 -44.90 -40.66 52.35
N GLU A 125 -45.51 -41.82 52.13
CA GLU A 125 -46.88 -41.93 51.63
C GLU A 125 -47.66 -42.88 52.56
N THR A 126 -48.57 -42.30 53.34
CA THR A 126 -49.55 -42.99 54.17
C THR A 126 -50.76 -43.39 53.33
N ILE A 127 -51.06 -44.68 53.36
CA ILE A 127 -52.25 -45.34 52.79
C ILE A 127 -53.47 -44.99 53.67
N GLU A 128 -54.49 -44.37 53.09
CA GLU A 128 -55.84 -44.32 53.69
C GLU A 128 -56.71 -45.42 53.07
N GLU A 129 -57.08 -46.39 53.91
CA GLU A 129 -58.10 -47.40 53.64
C GLU A 129 -59.50 -46.79 53.82
N THR A 130 -60.37 -46.95 52.83
CA THR A 130 -61.82 -46.66 52.97
C THR A 130 -62.67 -47.87 52.59
N SER A 131 -63.26 -48.46 53.63
CA SER A 131 -64.48 -49.28 53.77
C SER A 131 -65.24 -49.81 52.53
N GLU A 132 -65.55 -51.11 52.56
CA GLU A 132 -66.06 -51.98 51.49
C GLU A 132 -67.60 -52.10 51.32
N ASP A 133 -68.47 -51.24 51.87
CA ASP A 133 -69.92 -51.54 51.94
C ASP A 133 -70.88 -50.74 51.01
N GLN A 134 -70.39 -50.12 49.93
CA GLN A 134 -71.24 -49.46 48.89
C GLN A 134 -71.19 -50.16 47.51
N LEU A 135 -70.77 -51.42 47.45
CA LEU A 135 -70.28 -52.04 46.21
C LEU A 135 -71.33 -52.47 45.16
N PHE A 136 -72.64 -52.49 45.46
CA PHE A 136 -73.63 -53.13 44.58
C PHE A 136 -74.58 -52.19 43.79
N GLU A 137 -74.77 -50.92 44.17
CA GLU A 137 -75.61 -49.98 43.39
C GLU A 137 -74.83 -49.15 42.35
N ASP A 138 -73.51 -49.01 42.49
CA ASP A 138 -72.69 -48.19 41.57
C ASP A 138 -72.08 -48.98 40.39
N LEU A 139 -72.32 -50.28 40.30
CA LEU A 139 -71.71 -51.15 39.27
C LEU A 139 -72.05 -50.76 37.81
N PRO A 140 -73.30 -50.39 37.46
CA PRO A 140 -73.65 -49.94 36.11
C PRO A 140 -72.99 -48.60 35.76
N ARG A 141 -72.87 -47.70 36.75
CA ARG A 141 -72.23 -46.39 36.61
C ARG A 141 -70.72 -46.53 36.44
N LEU A 142 -70.10 -47.43 37.19
CA LEU A 142 -68.69 -47.80 37.05
C LEU A 142 -68.42 -48.40 35.67
N ARG A 143 -69.29 -49.30 35.18
CA ARG A 143 -69.17 -49.90 33.84
C ARG A 143 -69.28 -48.86 32.72
N ALA A 144 -70.22 -47.93 32.82
CA ALA A 144 -70.35 -46.82 31.86
C ALA A 144 -69.11 -45.90 31.88
N LYS A 145 -68.58 -45.61 33.08
CA LYS A 145 -67.33 -44.84 33.24
C LYS A 145 -66.13 -45.56 32.63
N ILE A 146 -66.00 -46.87 32.85
CA ILE A 146 -64.95 -47.70 32.24
C ILE A 146 -65.05 -47.63 30.72
N ILE A 147 -66.23 -47.86 30.13
CA ILE A 147 -66.41 -47.79 28.67
C ILE A 147 -66.05 -46.39 28.14
N SER A 148 -66.49 -45.32 28.81
CA SER A 148 -66.16 -43.95 28.43
C SER A 148 -64.65 -43.67 28.50
N MET A 149 -63.98 -44.16 29.55
CA MET A 149 -62.52 -44.04 29.69
C MET A 149 -61.80 -44.85 28.61
N THR A 150 -62.25 -46.06 28.29
CA THR A 150 -61.68 -46.88 27.22
C THR A 150 -61.82 -46.21 25.86
N MET A 151 -62.97 -45.60 25.55
CA MET A 151 -63.14 -44.83 24.30
C MET A 151 -62.19 -43.63 24.24
N LYS A 152 -62.04 -42.89 25.35
CA LYS A 152 -61.09 -41.76 25.42
C LYS A 152 -59.64 -42.21 25.27
N ILE A 153 -59.25 -43.34 25.87
CA ILE A 153 -57.92 -43.92 25.72
C ILE A 153 -57.67 -44.25 24.24
N PHE A 154 -58.63 -44.89 23.58
CA PHE A 154 -58.52 -45.22 22.16
C PHE A 154 -58.40 -43.96 21.27
N GLU A 155 -59.19 -42.91 21.53
CA GLU A 155 -59.09 -41.63 20.81
C GLU A 155 -57.71 -40.97 21.01
N LEU A 156 -57.19 -40.97 22.24
CA LEU A 156 -55.87 -40.44 22.56
C LEU A 156 -54.75 -41.24 21.88
N GLU A 157 -54.86 -42.56 21.82
CA GLU A 157 -53.91 -43.43 21.11
C GLU A 157 -53.89 -43.14 19.60
N GLN A 158 -55.06 -42.98 18.98
CA GLN A 158 -55.16 -42.62 17.56
C GLN A 158 -54.60 -41.22 17.27
N HIS A 159 -54.85 -40.27 18.16
CA HIS A 159 -54.29 -38.93 18.05
C HIS A 159 -52.76 -38.94 18.17
N LEU A 160 -52.20 -39.67 19.16
CA LEU A 160 -50.76 -39.84 19.31
C LEU A 160 -50.12 -40.52 18.10
N LEU A 161 -50.78 -41.53 17.52
CA LEU A 161 -50.30 -42.21 16.33
C LEU A 161 -50.24 -41.25 15.12
N THR A 162 -51.25 -40.40 14.97
CA THR A 162 -51.30 -39.39 13.89
C THR A 162 -50.25 -38.30 14.09
N GLN A 163 -50.07 -37.82 15.33
CA GLN A 163 -49.02 -36.87 15.68
C GLN A 163 -47.61 -37.45 15.41
N LYS A 164 -47.38 -38.71 15.76
CA LYS A 164 -46.12 -39.38 15.45
C LYS A 164 -45.86 -39.45 13.95
N LYS A 165 -46.87 -39.81 13.16
CA LYS A 165 -46.75 -39.89 11.69
C LYS A 165 -46.43 -38.52 11.06
N THR A 166 -47.12 -37.48 11.49
CA THR A 166 -46.87 -36.10 11.01
C THR A 166 -45.47 -35.63 11.38
N PHE A 167 -45.03 -35.89 12.61
CA PHE A 167 -43.67 -35.60 13.04
C PHE A 167 -42.61 -36.36 12.21
N ASP A 168 -42.80 -37.65 11.95
CA ASP A 168 -41.88 -38.45 11.13
C ASP A 168 -41.78 -37.93 9.69
N GLU A 169 -42.89 -37.44 9.11
CA GLU A 169 -42.91 -36.79 7.79
C GLU A 169 -42.17 -35.44 7.80
N GLU A 170 -42.35 -34.62 8.83
CA GLU A 170 -41.62 -33.36 9.00
C GLU A 170 -40.12 -33.57 9.14
N VAL A 171 -39.69 -34.55 9.94
CA VAL A 171 -38.28 -34.92 10.10
C VAL A 171 -37.67 -35.36 8.77
N LYS A 172 -38.38 -36.17 7.98
CA LYS A 172 -37.93 -36.57 6.63
C LYS A 172 -37.79 -35.37 5.70
N MET A 173 -38.74 -34.43 5.72
CA MET A 173 -38.68 -33.21 4.90
C MET A 173 -37.51 -32.31 5.29
N ILE A 174 -37.24 -32.17 6.60
CA ILE A 174 -36.07 -31.43 7.09
C ILE A 174 -34.77 -32.12 6.63
N HIS A 175 -34.71 -33.45 6.71
CA HIS A 175 -33.55 -34.22 6.26
C HIS A 175 -33.27 -34.01 4.76
N ILE A 176 -34.28 -34.13 3.90
CA ILE A 176 -34.13 -33.89 2.44
C ILE A 176 -33.64 -32.47 2.17
N ARG A 177 -34.25 -31.45 2.79
CA ARG A 177 -33.80 -30.05 2.62
C ARG A 177 -32.36 -29.84 3.11
N SER A 178 -31.96 -30.52 4.20
CA SER A 178 -30.59 -30.45 4.70
C SER A 178 -29.60 -31.06 3.70
N LEU A 179 -29.96 -32.20 3.11
CA LEU A 179 -29.15 -32.90 2.12
C LEU A 179 -28.97 -32.06 0.85
N GLU A 180 -30.03 -31.44 0.34
CA GLU A 180 -29.95 -30.53 -0.81
C GLU A 180 -29.03 -29.32 -0.54
N LYS A 181 -29.08 -28.76 0.67
CA LYS A 181 -28.19 -27.66 1.07
C LYS A 181 -26.73 -28.13 1.13
N THR A 182 -26.48 -29.30 1.69
CA THR A 182 -25.14 -29.90 1.74
C THR A 182 -24.58 -30.12 0.33
N ASN A 183 -25.38 -30.69 -0.58
CA ASN A 183 -24.95 -30.92 -1.97
C ASN A 183 -24.65 -29.60 -2.71
N LYS A 184 -25.44 -28.55 -2.47
CA LYS A 184 -25.18 -27.21 -3.04
C LYS A 184 -23.87 -26.63 -2.53
N LEU A 185 -23.59 -26.75 -1.23
CA LEU A 185 -22.34 -26.29 -0.63
C LEU A 185 -21.16 -27.11 -1.17
N GLU A 186 -21.29 -28.42 -1.30
CA GLU A 186 -20.26 -29.29 -1.86
C GLU A 186 -19.89 -28.92 -3.30
N MET A 187 -20.88 -28.63 -4.15
CA MET A 187 -20.62 -28.13 -5.50
C MET A 187 -19.89 -26.77 -5.50
N GLN A 188 -20.26 -25.85 -4.60
CA GLN A 188 -19.58 -24.55 -4.47
C GLN A 188 -18.13 -24.72 -4.04
N VAL A 189 -17.86 -25.60 -3.07
CA VAL A 189 -16.51 -25.94 -2.62
C VAL A 189 -15.68 -26.49 -3.78
N LYS A 190 -16.25 -27.38 -4.61
CA LYS A 190 -15.56 -27.95 -5.78
C LYS A 190 -15.18 -26.87 -6.80
N VAL A 191 -16.10 -25.96 -7.14
CA VAL A 191 -15.83 -24.83 -8.05
C VAL A 191 -14.72 -23.92 -7.50
N LEU A 192 -14.75 -23.62 -6.19
CA LEU A 192 -13.71 -22.82 -5.56
C LEU A 192 -12.35 -23.53 -5.57
N GLN A 193 -12.33 -24.85 -5.36
CA GLN A 193 -11.11 -25.65 -5.40
C GLN A 193 -10.47 -25.66 -6.80
N GLU A 194 -11.26 -25.82 -7.85
CA GLU A 194 -10.80 -25.73 -9.24
C GLU A 194 -10.24 -24.34 -9.57
N ALA A 195 -10.89 -23.27 -9.07
CA ALA A 195 -10.40 -21.90 -9.24
C ALA A 195 -9.06 -21.69 -8.52
N ILE A 196 -8.91 -22.19 -7.29
CA ILE A 196 -7.64 -22.12 -6.53
C ILE A 196 -6.52 -22.82 -7.29
N SER A 197 -6.74 -24.06 -7.76
CA SER A 197 -5.73 -24.80 -8.53
C SER A 197 -5.32 -24.07 -9.82
N LYS A 198 -6.26 -23.38 -10.47
CA LYS A 198 -5.94 -22.54 -11.63
C LYS A 198 -5.04 -21.36 -11.25
N TYR A 199 -5.38 -20.63 -10.18
CA TYR A 199 -4.57 -19.50 -9.70
C TYR A 199 -3.17 -19.92 -9.24
N GLU A 200 -3.04 -21.09 -8.62
CA GLU A 200 -1.73 -21.66 -8.25
C GLU A 200 -0.86 -21.93 -9.49
N GLY A 201 -1.44 -22.48 -10.55
CA GLY A 201 -0.76 -22.67 -11.83
C GLY A 201 -0.30 -21.37 -12.48
N ASP A 202 -1.16 -20.36 -12.51
CA ASP A 202 -0.83 -19.02 -13.04
C ASP A 202 0.30 -18.37 -12.21
N THR A 203 0.25 -18.50 -10.89
CA THR A 203 1.28 -17.97 -9.97
C THR A 203 2.61 -18.68 -10.15
N PHE A 204 2.61 -20.00 -10.38
CA PHE A 204 3.81 -20.77 -10.66
C PHE A 204 4.48 -20.31 -11.97
N ASN A 205 3.70 -20.09 -13.04
CA ASN A 205 4.21 -19.59 -14.31
C ASN A 205 4.81 -18.18 -14.17
N LEU A 206 4.12 -17.27 -13.48
CA LEU A 206 4.64 -15.93 -13.21
C LEU A 206 5.96 -15.95 -12.42
N ASN A 207 6.08 -16.85 -11.43
CA ASN A 207 7.33 -17.01 -10.68
C ASN A 207 8.48 -17.52 -11.56
N LYS A 208 8.20 -18.41 -12.51
CA LYS A 208 9.17 -18.88 -13.49
C LYS A 208 9.67 -17.72 -14.37
N ASP A 209 8.76 -16.88 -14.85
CA ASP A 209 9.10 -15.71 -15.68
C ASP A 209 9.93 -14.67 -14.89
N ILE A 210 9.55 -14.40 -13.64
CA ILE A 210 10.31 -13.50 -12.75
C ILE A 210 11.74 -14.01 -12.55
N ASN A 211 11.91 -15.32 -12.34
CA ASN A 211 13.24 -15.91 -12.17
C ASN A 211 14.05 -15.83 -13.48
N GLY A 212 13.42 -16.02 -14.63
CA GLY A 212 14.06 -15.82 -15.94
C GLY A 212 14.54 -14.38 -16.14
N LEU A 213 13.69 -13.38 -15.84
CA LEU A 213 14.04 -11.96 -15.93
C LEU A 213 15.13 -11.55 -14.95
N LYS A 214 15.17 -12.13 -13.74
CA LYS A 214 16.28 -11.91 -12.79
C LYS A 214 17.61 -12.39 -13.36
N GLY A 215 17.63 -13.57 -13.99
CA GLY A 215 18.85 -14.09 -14.64
C GLY A 215 19.37 -13.16 -15.74
N ILE A 216 18.48 -12.65 -16.59
CA ILE A 216 18.84 -11.68 -17.65
C ILE A 216 19.38 -10.38 -17.05
N LEU A 217 18.76 -9.88 -15.96
CA LEU A 217 19.22 -8.67 -15.28
C LEU A 217 20.62 -8.83 -14.68
N ASP A 218 20.90 -9.97 -14.06
CA ASP A 218 22.22 -10.29 -13.50
C ASP A 218 23.28 -10.36 -14.60
N GLU A 219 22.96 -10.95 -15.75
CA GLU A 219 23.86 -10.97 -16.91
C GLU A 219 24.14 -9.56 -17.44
N ALA A 220 23.11 -8.73 -17.62
CA ALA A 220 23.26 -7.35 -18.08
C ALA A 220 24.10 -6.52 -17.10
N GLN A 221 23.93 -6.73 -15.79
CA GLN A 221 24.72 -6.06 -14.76
C GLN A 221 26.20 -6.47 -14.82
N ASN A 222 26.48 -7.76 -15.04
CA ASN A 222 27.84 -8.26 -15.23
C ASN A 222 28.50 -7.66 -16.49
N GLN A 223 27.75 -7.54 -17.59
CA GLN A 223 28.23 -6.89 -18.81
C GLN A 223 28.53 -5.40 -18.60
N LYS A 224 27.66 -4.69 -17.87
CA LYS A 224 27.87 -3.28 -17.49
C LYS A 224 29.18 -3.10 -16.73
N VAL A 225 29.43 -3.91 -15.70
CA VAL A 225 30.67 -3.84 -14.90
C VAL A 225 31.90 -4.09 -15.77
N LYS A 226 31.82 -5.04 -16.72
CA LYS A 226 32.91 -5.31 -17.68
C LYS A 226 33.18 -4.11 -18.60
N LEU A 227 32.13 -3.44 -19.09
CA LEU A 227 32.25 -2.24 -19.92
C LEU A 227 32.83 -1.06 -19.13
N GLU A 228 32.39 -0.84 -17.89
CA GLU A 228 32.94 0.21 -17.02
C GLU A 228 34.45 0.04 -16.81
N LYS A 229 34.91 -1.19 -16.55
CA LYS A 229 36.34 -1.51 -16.44
C LYS A 229 37.12 -1.28 -17.75
N ASN A 230 36.50 -1.59 -18.89
CA ASN A 230 37.13 -1.33 -20.20
C ASN A 230 37.25 0.18 -20.47
N ILE A 231 36.22 0.97 -20.14
CA ILE A 231 36.24 2.43 -20.28
C ILE A 231 37.32 3.03 -19.38
N GLU A 232 37.42 2.60 -18.12
CA GLU A 232 38.46 3.05 -17.19
C GLU A 232 39.86 2.81 -17.76
N LYS A 233 40.12 1.62 -18.30
CA LYS A 233 41.39 1.30 -18.96
C LYS A 233 41.70 2.23 -20.14
N VAL A 234 40.71 2.50 -21.00
CA VAL A 234 40.89 3.40 -22.16
C VAL A 234 41.15 4.84 -21.71
N VAL A 235 40.49 5.30 -20.65
CA VAL A 235 40.71 6.63 -20.05
C VAL A 235 42.14 6.74 -19.51
N ASP A 236 42.63 5.72 -18.81
CA ASP A 236 44.01 5.73 -18.29
C ASP A 236 45.05 5.68 -19.40
N GLU A 237 44.81 4.90 -20.47
CA GLU A 237 45.65 4.90 -21.68
C GLU A 237 45.64 6.27 -22.38
N ALA A 238 44.50 6.94 -22.45
CA ALA A 238 44.39 8.29 -23.01
C ALA A 238 45.17 9.32 -22.17
N LYS A 239 45.03 9.29 -20.84
CA LYS A 239 45.80 10.14 -19.92
C LYS A 239 47.31 9.90 -20.04
N ALA A 240 47.72 8.64 -20.15
CA ALA A 240 49.14 8.29 -20.33
C ALA A 240 49.70 8.86 -21.64
N ARG A 241 48.92 8.78 -22.74
CA ARG A 241 49.28 9.39 -24.02
C ARG A 241 49.33 10.92 -23.95
N GLU A 242 48.35 11.56 -23.33
CA GLU A 242 48.31 13.02 -23.14
C GLU A 242 49.53 13.51 -22.35
N ASN A 243 49.85 12.85 -21.23
CA ASN A 243 51.03 13.16 -20.43
C ASN A 243 52.33 12.98 -21.22
N SER A 244 52.44 11.94 -22.05
CA SER A 244 53.59 11.73 -22.94
C SER A 244 53.77 12.88 -23.94
N ILE A 245 52.68 13.34 -24.56
CA ILE A 245 52.69 14.49 -25.48
C ILE A 245 53.12 15.77 -24.76
N LEU A 246 52.62 16.00 -23.55
CA LEU A 246 52.99 17.17 -22.75
C LEU A 246 54.49 17.22 -22.45
N VAL A 247 55.09 16.07 -22.09
CA VAL A 247 56.54 15.95 -21.86
C VAL A 247 57.33 16.24 -23.16
N MET A 248 56.87 15.73 -24.30
CA MET A 248 57.51 16.03 -25.60
C MET A 248 57.44 17.52 -25.96
N LEU A 249 56.32 18.19 -25.69
CA LEU A 249 56.17 19.63 -25.93
C LEU A 249 57.12 20.44 -25.05
N GLN A 250 57.19 20.14 -23.75
CA GLN A 250 58.14 20.78 -22.82
C GLN A 250 59.60 20.62 -23.27
N GLN A 251 59.95 19.43 -23.78
CA GLN A 251 61.29 19.19 -24.33
C GLN A 251 61.56 20.05 -25.57
N LYS A 252 60.57 20.22 -26.46
CA LYS A 252 60.70 21.09 -27.65
C LYS A 252 60.80 22.57 -27.29
N ASP A 253 60.09 23.04 -26.27
CA ASP A 253 60.22 24.41 -25.79
C ASP A 253 61.64 24.71 -25.27
N LEU A 254 62.26 23.75 -24.55
CA LEU A 254 63.65 23.87 -24.11
C LEU A 254 64.64 23.89 -25.28
N GLU A 255 64.44 23.07 -26.31
CA GLU A 255 65.25 23.09 -27.54
C GLU A 255 65.15 24.44 -28.28
N ILE A 256 63.92 24.96 -28.45
CA ILE A 256 63.67 26.27 -29.07
C ILE A 256 64.35 27.37 -28.27
N PHE A 257 64.22 27.35 -26.93
CA PHE A 257 64.88 28.30 -26.04
C PHE A 257 66.41 28.27 -26.21
N ALA A 258 67.01 27.08 -26.26
CA ALA A 258 68.44 26.91 -26.45
C ALA A 258 68.92 27.44 -27.83
N LEU A 259 68.15 27.19 -28.89
CA LEU A 259 68.44 27.72 -30.24
C LEU A 259 68.35 29.25 -30.28
N ASN A 260 67.31 29.83 -29.68
CA ASN A 260 67.15 31.29 -29.58
C ASN A 260 68.31 31.94 -28.82
N MET A 261 68.78 31.32 -27.74
CA MET A 261 69.97 31.77 -27.02
C MET A 261 71.25 31.72 -27.87
N LYS A 262 71.43 30.69 -28.71
CA LYS A 262 72.55 30.61 -29.66
C LYS A 262 72.48 31.71 -30.72
N LEU A 263 71.31 31.92 -31.33
CA LEU A 263 71.07 32.96 -32.33
C LEU A 263 71.32 34.38 -31.78
N LYS A 264 70.94 34.63 -30.52
CA LYS A 264 71.21 35.91 -29.88
C LYS A 264 72.71 36.17 -29.77
N LYS A 265 73.50 35.17 -29.35
CA LYS A 265 74.96 35.26 -29.29
C LYS A 265 75.60 35.50 -30.65
N THR A 266 75.13 34.86 -31.73
CA THR A 266 75.69 35.09 -33.07
C THR A 266 75.38 36.49 -33.59
N LYS A 267 74.17 37.02 -33.34
CA LYS A 267 73.81 38.41 -33.71
C LYS A 267 74.66 39.44 -32.96
N GLU A 268 74.94 39.23 -31.67
CA GLU A 268 75.83 40.11 -30.90
C GLU A 268 77.27 40.12 -31.47
N VAL A 269 77.75 38.99 -32.01
CA VAL A 269 79.06 38.90 -32.67
C VAL A 269 79.08 39.59 -34.05
N GLU A 270 77.99 39.51 -34.82
CA GLU A 270 77.89 40.20 -36.12
C GLU A 270 77.80 41.72 -35.99
N ILE A 271 77.09 42.24 -34.97
CA ILE A 271 77.00 43.68 -34.70
C ILE A 271 78.38 44.26 -34.35
N CYS A 272 79.23 43.50 -33.63
CA CYS A 272 80.61 43.90 -33.36
C CYS A 272 81.54 43.83 -34.60
N ARG A 273 81.22 43.03 -35.63
CA ARG A 273 82.03 42.96 -36.86
C ARG A 273 81.66 44.03 -37.90
N PHE A 274 80.40 44.47 -37.95
CA PHE A 274 79.96 45.50 -38.90
C PHE A 274 80.19 46.95 -38.43
N ALA A 275 80.48 47.17 -37.14
CA ALA A 275 80.85 48.50 -36.63
C ALA A 275 82.26 48.99 -37.06
N GLY A 276 82.99 48.21 -37.88
CA GLY A 276 84.35 48.54 -38.34
C GLY A 276 84.51 48.87 -39.83
N PHE A 277 83.46 48.77 -40.66
CA PHE A 277 83.56 49.12 -42.09
C PHE A 277 82.65 50.30 -42.43
N SER A 278 83.20 51.50 -42.32
CA SER A 278 82.69 52.69 -42.99
C SER A 278 82.88 52.55 -44.50
N ILE A 279 81.88 52.03 -45.21
CA ILE A 279 81.83 52.12 -46.67
C ILE A 279 81.28 53.50 -47.02
N ASN A 280 82.19 54.39 -47.40
CA ASN A 280 81.86 55.63 -48.07
C ASN A 280 81.25 55.31 -49.44
N GLY A 281 80.13 55.97 -49.72
CA GLY A 281 79.69 56.31 -51.07
C GLY A 281 78.97 55.20 -51.83
N VAL A 282 77.65 55.35 -51.95
CA VAL A 282 76.98 55.72 -53.21
C VAL A 282 75.47 55.71 -52.93
N GLU A 283 74.88 56.90 -52.98
CA GLU A 283 73.43 57.07 -53.06
C GLU A 283 72.94 56.45 -54.39
N LYS A 284 72.26 55.31 -54.31
CA LYS A 284 71.29 54.91 -55.34
C LYS A 284 69.91 54.84 -54.70
N LYS A 285 69.07 55.80 -55.10
CA LYS A 285 67.62 55.75 -54.92
C LYS A 285 67.08 54.49 -55.60
N THR A 286 66.90 53.42 -54.84
CA THR A 286 65.94 52.37 -55.18
C THR A 286 64.68 52.62 -54.36
N LYS A 287 63.60 52.98 -55.05
CA LYS A 287 62.24 52.82 -54.54
C LYS A 287 62.08 51.35 -54.15
N CYS A 288 62.09 51.07 -52.86
CA CYS A 288 61.53 49.85 -52.31
C CYS A 288 60.14 50.22 -51.84
N ASP A 289 59.13 49.70 -52.55
CA ASP A 289 57.77 49.62 -52.03
C ASP A 289 57.83 48.76 -50.76
N PHE A 290 57.66 49.42 -49.62
CA PHE A 290 57.48 48.76 -48.34
C PHE A 290 56.04 48.24 -48.32
N GLU A 291 55.85 47.00 -48.80
CA GLU A 291 54.69 46.22 -48.36
C GLU A 291 54.91 45.88 -46.89
N VAL A 292 54.12 46.54 -46.04
CA VAL A 292 53.89 46.15 -44.66
C VAL A 292 53.31 44.74 -44.70
N TRP A 293 54.14 43.73 -44.47
CA TRP A 293 53.65 42.40 -44.12
C TRP A 293 53.06 42.49 -42.72
N THR A 294 51.76 42.78 -42.66
CA THR A 294 50.96 42.51 -41.47
C THR A 294 51.02 41.02 -41.21
N GLU A 295 51.54 40.66 -40.04
CA GLU A 295 51.55 39.32 -39.45
C GLU A 295 50.10 38.91 -39.12
N ASN A 296 49.29 38.67 -40.16
CA ASN A 296 47.90 38.23 -40.08
C ASN A 296 47.56 37.20 -41.17
N ASN A 297 48.55 36.47 -41.66
CA ASN A 297 48.32 35.26 -42.43
C ASN A 297 48.37 34.06 -41.49
N PHE A 298 47.37 33.96 -40.61
CA PHE A 298 46.85 32.64 -40.30
C PHE A 298 46.07 32.23 -41.55
N GLU A 299 46.70 31.42 -42.40
CA GLU A 299 45.93 30.50 -43.22
C GLU A 299 45.09 29.66 -42.23
N THR A 300 43.81 30.01 -42.10
CA THR A 300 42.82 29.04 -41.67
C THR A 300 42.93 27.89 -42.65
N PHE A 301 43.61 26.83 -42.25
CA PHE A 301 43.41 25.50 -42.81
C PHE A 301 41.89 25.27 -42.79
N ASN A 302 41.27 25.40 -43.96
CA ASN A 302 39.95 24.83 -44.20
C ASN A 302 40.12 23.33 -43.95
N TYR A 303 39.72 22.88 -42.76
CA TYR A 303 39.37 21.49 -42.58
C TYR A 303 38.33 21.16 -43.66
N PRO A 304 38.53 20.13 -44.49
CA PRO A 304 37.47 19.66 -45.36
C PRO A 304 36.26 19.35 -44.50
N ASP A 305 35.11 19.88 -44.89
CA ASP A 305 33.82 19.77 -44.21
C ASP A 305 33.54 18.28 -43.88
N TRP A 306 33.49 17.92 -42.59
CA TRP A 306 33.21 16.54 -42.11
C TRP A 306 31.74 16.12 -42.36
N LYS A 307 31.10 16.63 -43.42
CA LYS A 307 29.70 16.35 -43.76
C LYS A 307 29.49 15.16 -44.70
N GLU A 308 30.54 14.60 -45.31
CA GLU A 308 30.38 13.51 -46.27
C GLU A 308 30.32 12.09 -45.67
N GLU A 309 30.67 11.88 -44.39
CA GLU A 309 30.53 10.55 -43.76
C GLU A 309 29.13 10.26 -43.19
N LYS A 310 28.19 11.21 -43.23
CA LYS A 310 26.78 10.93 -42.86
C LYS A 310 25.95 10.33 -43.98
N HIS A 311 26.38 10.41 -45.24
CA HIS A 311 25.59 9.92 -46.37
C HIS A 311 25.85 8.47 -46.76
N GLN A 312 26.87 7.80 -46.20
CA GLN A 312 27.07 6.35 -46.41
C GLN A 312 26.42 5.44 -45.36
N ILE A 313 25.80 5.99 -44.31
CA ILE A 313 25.09 5.19 -43.29
C ILE A 313 23.56 5.21 -43.50
N LEU A 314 23.05 6.08 -44.37
CA LEU A 314 21.61 6.20 -44.66
C LEU A 314 21.14 5.42 -45.90
N GLU A 315 22.04 4.75 -46.63
CA GLU A 315 21.73 3.98 -47.83
C GLU A 315 21.60 2.45 -47.56
N ILE A 316 21.49 2.04 -46.28
CA ILE A 316 21.27 0.64 -45.86
C ILE A 316 19.86 0.45 -45.25
N LEU A 317 18.94 1.37 -45.52
CA LEU A 317 17.53 1.20 -45.16
C LEU A 317 16.67 1.30 -46.41
N ASP A 318 16.79 0.28 -47.28
CA ASP A 318 15.68 -0.19 -48.09
C ASP A 318 14.59 -0.68 -47.13
N VAL A 319 13.72 0.23 -46.72
CA VAL A 319 12.41 -0.10 -46.17
C VAL A 319 11.47 -0.09 -47.35
N ASP A 320 11.28 -1.26 -47.95
CA ASP A 320 10.17 -1.49 -48.86
C ASP A 320 8.86 -1.20 -48.12
N GLU A 321 8.11 -0.25 -48.67
CA GLU A 321 6.69 -0.08 -48.44
C GLU A 321 5.99 -1.40 -48.73
N ILE A 322 5.37 -2.01 -47.72
CA ILE A 322 4.24 -2.90 -47.94
C ILE A 322 3.01 -2.35 -47.23
N GLU A 323 2.12 -1.94 -48.11
CA GLU A 323 0.73 -1.55 -47.99
C GLU A 323 -0.05 -2.10 -46.81
N TYR A 324 -0.80 -1.16 -46.25
CA TYR A 324 -1.97 -1.34 -45.42
C TYR A 324 -3.08 -2.07 -46.19
N GLN A 325 -3.43 -3.30 -45.82
CA GLN A 325 -4.78 -3.80 -46.08
C GLN A 325 -5.24 -4.86 -45.06
N GLY A 326 -6.20 -4.43 -44.23
CA GLY A 326 -7.43 -5.15 -43.91
C GLY A 326 -7.38 -6.59 -43.36
N ASP A 327 -7.58 -6.67 -42.04
CA ASP A 327 -8.61 -7.47 -41.37
C ASP A 327 -8.53 -9.02 -41.38
N ARG A 328 -8.78 -9.57 -40.18
CA ARG A 328 -9.10 -10.98 -39.83
C ARG A 328 -7.95 -12.00 -39.72
N GLU A 329 -8.11 -12.85 -38.70
CA GLU A 329 -7.38 -14.12 -38.45
C GLU A 329 -6.08 -14.06 -37.61
N LEU A 330 -6.17 -13.52 -36.40
CA LEU A 330 -5.23 -13.81 -35.30
C LEU A 330 -5.89 -14.68 -34.21
N ARG A 331 -6.52 -15.77 -34.66
CA ARG A 331 -7.02 -16.88 -33.83
C ARG A 331 -6.62 -18.25 -34.37
N GLN A 332 -5.44 -18.41 -34.97
CA GLN A 332 -4.88 -19.74 -35.26
C GLN A 332 -3.44 -19.64 -35.77
N LYS A 333 -2.43 -19.71 -34.88
CA LYS A 333 -1.04 -20.16 -35.16
C LYS A 333 -0.09 -20.04 -33.95
N CYS A 334 -0.46 -20.62 -32.80
CA CYS A 334 0.50 -20.92 -31.73
C CYS A 334 0.87 -22.41 -31.69
N HIS A 335 0.83 -23.11 -32.83
CA HIS A 335 1.10 -24.55 -32.90
C HIS A 335 2.17 -24.99 -33.89
N GLU A 336 3.04 -24.09 -34.34
CA GLU A 336 4.09 -24.49 -35.31
C GLU A 336 5.37 -23.65 -35.22
N ILE A 337 5.89 -23.41 -34.01
CA ILE A 337 7.30 -23.02 -33.81
C ILE A 337 7.91 -23.91 -32.72
N SER A 338 7.77 -25.22 -32.94
CA SER A 338 8.49 -26.28 -32.23
C SER A 338 9.03 -27.23 -33.28
N ARG A 339 9.84 -26.70 -34.21
CA ARG A 339 10.70 -27.45 -35.14
C ARG A 339 11.51 -26.47 -35.98
N THR A 340 12.64 -26.07 -35.42
CA THR A 340 13.89 -25.84 -36.17
C THR A 340 15.01 -25.94 -35.16
N GLU A 341 15.33 -27.18 -34.81
CA GLU A 341 16.73 -27.55 -34.70
C GLU A 341 17.37 -27.22 -36.04
N ASN A 342 18.25 -26.21 -36.07
CA ASN A 342 19.34 -26.13 -37.03
C ASN A 342 20.38 -25.16 -36.50
N LEU A 343 21.48 -25.76 -36.02
CA LEU A 343 22.86 -25.32 -36.18
C LEU A 343 23.07 -23.80 -36.39
N CYS A 344 23.55 -23.13 -35.35
CA CYS A 344 24.60 -22.12 -35.53
C CYS A 344 25.80 -22.51 -34.69
N VAL A 345 26.64 -23.29 -35.35
CA VAL A 345 28.06 -23.47 -35.07
C VAL A 345 28.69 -22.09 -34.91
N TYR A 346 29.37 -21.87 -33.78
CA TYR A 346 30.31 -20.78 -33.62
C TYR A 346 31.44 -20.93 -34.64
N SER A 347 31.32 -20.30 -35.80
CA SER A 347 32.47 -19.97 -36.63
C SER A 347 33.21 -18.80 -35.97
N ILE A 348 34.24 -19.16 -35.22
CA ILE A 348 35.33 -18.24 -34.86
C ILE A 348 36.05 -17.89 -36.17
N GLY A 349 35.58 -16.85 -36.83
CA GLY A 349 36.12 -16.32 -38.07
C GLY A 349 36.52 -14.86 -37.88
N ARG A 350 37.83 -14.60 -37.89
CA ARG A 350 38.42 -13.26 -37.84
C ARG A 350 37.89 -12.36 -38.96
N GLN A 351 37.87 -11.06 -38.65
CA GLN A 351 37.78 -9.90 -39.55
C GLN A 351 36.37 -9.44 -39.98
N ASN A 352 35.78 -8.52 -39.20
CA ASN A 352 35.47 -7.14 -39.61
C ASN A 352 34.64 -6.44 -38.50
N SER A 353 35.34 -5.81 -37.56
CA SER A 353 34.85 -5.34 -36.26
C SER A 353 34.15 -3.97 -36.28
N LYS A 354 33.38 -3.63 -37.31
CA LYS A 354 32.64 -2.35 -37.34
C LYS A 354 31.14 -2.49 -37.65
N THR A 355 30.71 -3.62 -38.20
CA THR A 355 29.30 -3.85 -38.60
C THR A 355 28.51 -4.69 -37.60
N GLU A 356 29.15 -5.45 -36.70
CA GLU A 356 28.42 -6.24 -35.69
C GLU A 356 28.01 -5.40 -34.46
N GLU A 357 28.81 -4.40 -34.08
CA GLU A 357 28.47 -3.48 -32.97
C GLU A 357 27.23 -2.64 -33.30
N SER A 358 27.04 -2.26 -34.57
CA SER A 358 25.87 -1.47 -34.98
C SER A 358 24.57 -2.28 -34.90
N VAL A 359 24.60 -3.58 -35.22
CA VAL A 359 23.43 -4.48 -35.11
C VAL A 359 23.03 -4.71 -33.65
N GLN A 360 24.03 -4.85 -32.76
CA GLN A 360 23.78 -5.07 -31.34
C GLN A 360 23.27 -3.80 -30.62
N ILE A 361 23.74 -2.62 -31.03
CA ILE A 361 23.19 -1.34 -30.53
C ILE A 361 21.75 -1.15 -31.01
N LEU A 362 21.43 -1.52 -32.26
CA LEU A 362 20.08 -1.44 -32.81
C LEU A 362 19.09 -2.37 -32.08
N SER A 363 19.51 -3.57 -31.67
CA SER A 363 18.66 -4.47 -30.89
C SER A 363 18.38 -3.92 -29.48
N MET A 364 19.39 -3.36 -28.82
CA MET A 364 19.24 -2.72 -27.50
C MET A 364 18.33 -1.49 -27.55
N ILE A 365 18.40 -0.69 -28.63
CA ILE A 365 17.50 0.47 -28.82
C ILE A 365 16.05 -0.02 -28.97
N LYS A 366 15.80 -1.04 -29.79
CA LYS A 366 14.45 -1.62 -29.96
C LYS A 366 13.90 -2.19 -28.64
N GLU A 367 14.74 -2.84 -27.84
CA GLU A 367 14.35 -3.37 -26.53
C GLU A 367 14.05 -2.26 -25.52
N LYS A 368 14.87 -1.21 -25.47
CA LYS A 368 14.62 -0.04 -24.62
C LYS A 368 13.31 0.65 -24.97
N GLU A 369 13.02 0.80 -26.27
CA GLU A 369 11.74 1.37 -26.72
C GLU A 369 10.56 0.47 -26.34
N PHE A 370 10.70 -0.84 -26.47
CA PHE A 370 9.69 -1.80 -26.06
C PHE A 370 9.39 -1.76 -24.55
N LEU A 371 10.43 -1.73 -23.71
CA LEU A 371 10.29 -1.59 -22.26
C LEU A 371 9.67 -0.25 -21.87
N SER A 372 10.05 0.83 -22.55
CA SER A 372 9.46 2.15 -22.32
C SER A 372 7.97 2.17 -22.66
N ARG A 373 7.55 1.50 -23.75
CA ARG A 373 6.12 1.33 -24.09
C ARG A 373 5.37 0.52 -23.04
N LYS A 374 5.96 -0.57 -22.53
CA LYS A 374 5.34 -1.38 -21.46
C LYS A 374 5.18 -0.60 -20.16
N LEU A 375 6.19 0.20 -19.79
CA LEU A 375 6.15 1.05 -18.59
C LEU A 375 5.04 2.10 -18.73
N PHE A 376 4.97 2.77 -19.88
CA PHE A 376 3.90 3.72 -20.19
C PHE A 376 2.50 3.07 -20.17
N GLU A 377 2.36 1.85 -20.71
CA GLU A 377 1.09 1.10 -20.67
C GLU A 377 0.69 0.75 -19.22
N ALA A 378 1.66 0.35 -18.38
CA ALA A 378 1.41 0.06 -16.97
C ALA A 378 1.01 1.33 -16.19
N GLU A 379 1.69 2.45 -16.40
CA GLU A 379 1.32 3.75 -15.81
C GLU A 379 -0.08 4.19 -16.25
N THR A 380 -0.43 3.97 -17.52
CA THR A 380 -1.76 4.25 -18.05
C THR A 380 -2.83 3.36 -17.39
N LYS A 381 -2.55 2.06 -17.21
CA LYS A 381 -3.44 1.12 -16.51
C LYS A 381 -3.65 1.50 -15.04
N ILE A 382 -2.59 1.89 -14.33
CA ILE A 382 -2.67 2.33 -12.93
C ILE A 382 -3.48 3.63 -12.82
N SER A 383 -3.27 4.56 -13.74
CA SER A 383 -4.01 5.83 -13.78
C SER A 383 -5.50 5.59 -14.05
N ASN A 384 -5.84 4.69 -14.98
CA ASN A 384 -7.22 4.30 -15.26
C ASN A 384 -7.89 3.63 -14.04
N PHE A 385 -7.16 2.76 -13.33
CA PHE A 385 -7.67 2.14 -12.10
C PHE A 385 -7.95 3.17 -11.00
N LYS A 386 -7.04 4.13 -10.81
CA LYS A 386 -7.25 5.24 -9.86
C LYS A 386 -8.47 6.07 -10.21
N LEU A 387 -8.65 6.41 -11.49
CA LEU A 387 -9.81 7.17 -11.97
C LEU A 387 -11.12 6.42 -11.75
N GLN A 388 -11.16 5.12 -12.02
CA GLN A 388 -12.34 4.29 -11.77
C GLN A 388 -12.69 4.22 -10.28
N ALA A 389 -11.71 4.01 -9.41
CA ALA A 389 -11.93 3.99 -7.96
C ALA A 389 -12.44 5.33 -7.42
N LEU A 390 -11.90 6.45 -7.92
CA LEU A 390 -12.36 7.80 -7.57
C LEU A 390 -13.81 8.03 -8.02
N GLN A 391 -14.15 7.60 -9.25
CA GLN A 391 -15.50 7.70 -9.79
C GLN A 391 -16.50 6.86 -8.99
N GLU A 392 -16.11 5.66 -8.55
CA GLU A 392 -16.95 4.80 -7.72
C GLU A 392 -17.26 5.44 -6.35
N ILE A 393 -16.23 6.01 -5.69
CA ILE A 393 -16.40 6.75 -4.43
C ILE A 393 -17.36 7.92 -4.63
N ASP A 394 -17.19 8.69 -5.71
CA ASP A 394 -18.03 9.84 -5.99
C ASP A 394 -19.49 9.46 -6.26
N ASN A 395 -19.72 8.42 -7.06
CA ASN A 395 -21.05 7.88 -7.32
C ASN A 395 -21.74 7.43 -6.01
N LYS A 396 -21.00 6.78 -5.12
CA LYS A 396 -21.53 6.38 -3.80
C LYS A 396 -21.82 7.53 -2.88
N VAL A 397 -20.96 8.55 -2.83
CA VAL A 397 -21.22 9.76 -2.03
C VAL A 397 -22.46 10.47 -2.56
N LYS A 398 -22.59 10.63 -3.88
CA LYS A 398 -23.78 11.21 -4.52
C LYS A 398 -25.04 10.40 -4.23
N PHE A 399 -24.98 9.07 -4.34
CA PHE A 399 -26.10 8.19 -4.03
C PHE A 399 -26.52 8.29 -2.55
N PHE A 400 -25.55 8.25 -1.63
CA PHE A 400 -25.77 8.40 -0.20
C PHE A 400 -26.44 9.73 0.15
N LEU A 401 -26.00 10.85 -0.45
CA LEU A 401 -26.59 12.16 -0.24
C LEU A 401 -27.97 12.28 -0.88
N SER A 402 -28.18 11.68 -2.06
CA SER A 402 -29.46 11.68 -2.77
C SER A 402 -30.55 10.95 -1.99
N ASN A 403 -30.22 9.81 -1.39
CA ASN A 403 -31.13 9.05 -0.53
C ASN A 403 -31.62 9.86 0.69
N ARG A 404 -30.87 10.90 1.09
CA ARG A 404 -31.23 11.81 2.19
C ARG A 404 -31.84 13.14 1.72
N LYS A 405 -32.09 13.29 0.42
CA LYS A 405 -32.52 14.54 -0.23
C LYS A 405 -31.54 15.69 -0.04
N LEU A 406 -30.25 15.38 0.08
CA LEU A 406 -29.14 16.34 0.26
C LEU A 406 -28.34 16.51 -1.04
N ASN A 407 -29.02 16.59 -2.17
CA ASN A 407 -28.39 16.82 -3.48
C ASN A 407 -27.60 18.12 -3.44
N ASN A 408 -26.35 18.11 -3.92
CA ASN A 408 -25.45 19.26 -3.92
C ASN A 408 -25.04 19.79 -2.53
N PHE A 409 -25.25 19.01 -1.46
CA PHE A 409 -24.77 19.37 -0.12
C PHE A 409 -23.25 19.19 0.05
N ALA A 410 -22.63 18.38 -0.81
CA ALA A 410 -21.20 18.18 -0.88
C ALA A 410 -20.64 18.63 -2.23
N VAL A 411 -19.47 19.25 -2.21
CA VAL A 411 -18.73 19.68 -3.41
C VAL A 411 -17.34 19.05 -3.37
N ILE A 412 -16.92 18.44 -4.47
CA ILE A 412 -15.57 17.88 -4.61
C ILE A 412 -14.58 19.04 -4.74
N CYS A 413 -13.60 19.13 -3.84
CA CYS A 413 -12.54 20.13 -3.90
C CYS A 413 -11.29 19.62 -4.59
N ASN A 414 -10.94 18.36 -4.35
CA ASN A 414 -9.80 17.65 -4.94
C ASN A 414 -10.11 16.15 -4.86
N GLU A 415 -9.53 15.29 -5.70
CA GLU A 415 -9.79 13.85 -5.85
C GLU A 415 -10.64 13.17 -4.73
N LEU A 416 -10.12 13.11 -3.50
CA LEU A 416 -10.80 12.51 -2.33
C LEU A 416 -11.26 13.53 -1.26
N VAL A 417 -11.06 14.82 -1.48
CA VAL A 417 -11.40 15.91 -0.55
C VAL A 417 -12.75 16.50 -0.90
N TYR A 418 -13.72 16.32 -0.03
CA TYR A 418 -15.07 16.88 -0.15
C TYR A 418 -15.23 18.07 0.80
N SER A 419 -15.84 19.15 0.31
CA SER A 419 -16.41 20.19 1.15
C SER A 419 -17.86 19.85 1.43
N ILE A 420 -18.15 19.44 2.66
CA ILE A 420 -19.51 19.18 3.14
C ILE A 420 -19.87 20.29 4.11
N ALA A 421 -20.88 21.08 3.77
CA ALA A 421 -21.13 22.39 4.39
C ALA A 421 -19.85 23.25 4.35
N ASN A 422 -19.35 23.69 5.51
CA ASN A 422 -18.13 24.52 5.62
C ASN A 422 -16.89 23.72 6.04
N LYS A 423 -16.93 22.39 5.99
CA LYS A 423 -15.84 21.51 6.44
C LYS A 423 -15.26 20.73 5.26
N LYS A 424 -13.93 20.79 5.11
CA LYS A 424 -13.19 19.93 4.18
C LYS A 424 -12.85 18.62 4.85
N ILE A 425 -13.24 17.50 4.24
CA ILE A 425 -13.03 16.16 4.76
C ILE A 425 -12.43 15.28 3.66
N ILE A 426 -11.57 14.33 4.05
CA ILE A 426 -11.07 13.32 3.11
C ILE A 426 -12.02 12.14 3.18
N VAL A 427 -12.62 11.78 2.05
CA VAL A 427 -13.56 10.65 1.94
C VAL A 427 -12.85 9.47 1.33
N PHE A 428 -13.11 8.27 1.84
CA PHE A 428 -12.62 7.02 1.28
C PHE A 428 -13.60 5.89 1.58
N MET A 429 -13.46 4.78 0.86
CA MET A 429 -14.35 3.63 0.99
C MET A 429 -13.63 2.44 1.60
N LYS A 430 -14.29 1.73 2.52
CA LYS A 430 -13.81 0.47 3.09
C LYS A 430 -14.98 -0.48 3.31
N ASN A 431 -14.90 -1.68 2.74
CA ASN A 431 -15.97 -2.70 2.80
C ASN A 431 -17.33 -2.12 2.38
N ASP A 432 -17.38 -1.48 1.22
CA ASP A 432 -18.58 -0.86 0.66
C ASP A 432 -19.13 0.37 1.43
N ILE A 433 -18.58 0.68 2.61
CA ILE A 433 -19.02 1.77 3.50
C ILE A 433 -18.15 3.01 3.29
N ILE A 434 -18.79 4.18 3.27
CA ILE A 434 -18.12 5.48 3.11
C ILE A 434 -17.63 5.98 4.47
N TYR A 435 -16.33 6.22 4.57
CA TYR A 435 -15.67 6.83 5.73
C TYR A 435 -15.15 8.22 5.37
N CYS A 436 -14.99 9.05 6.38
CA CYS A 436 -14.37 10.35 6.27
C CYS A 436 -13.31 10.54 7.36
N LYS A 437 -12.21 11.20 7.00
CA LYS A 437 -11.14 11.59 7.90
C LYS A 437 -11.19 13.10 8.12
N ILE A 438 -11.22 13.49 9.39
CA ILE A 438 -11.21 14.89 9.86
C ILE A 438 -10.11 15.00 10.91
N GLY A 439 -9.02 15.68 10.55
CA GLY A 439 -7.81 15.71 11.37
C GLY A 439 -7.26 14.30 11.58
N SER A 440 -7.15 13.89 12.84
CA SER A 440 -6.69 12.54 13.25
C SER A 440 -7.82 11.50 13.32
N SER A 441 -9.08 11.92 13.31
CA SER A 441 -10.22 11.02 13.50
C SER A 441 -10.77 10.47 12.18
N VAL A 442 -11.17 9.20 12.19
CA VAL A 442 -11.87 8.54 11.09
C VAL A 442 -13.25 8.13 11.57
N LYS A 443 -14.29 8.55 10.85
CA LYS A 443 -15.70 8.23 11.17
C LYS A 443 -16.46 7.84 9.92
N LYS A 444 -17.53 7.06 10.08
CA LYS A 444 -18.50 6.82 8.99
C LYS A 444 -19.07 8.16 8.53
N LEU A 445 -19.23 8.36 7.21
CA LEU A 445 -19.72 9.62 6.65
C LEU A 445 -21.08 10.02 7.24
N GLU A 446 -21.95 9.05 7.47
CA GLU A 446 -23.23 9.25 8.14
C GLU A 446 -23.11 9.84 9.54
N CYS A 447 -22.23 9.26 10.37
CA CYS A 447 -21.99 9.73 11.73
C CYS A 447 -21.41 11.15 11.69
N PHE A 448 -20.51 11.43 10.75
CA PHE A 448 -20.00 12.78 10.58
C PHE A 448 -21.11 13.78 10.26
N ILE A 449 -21.96 13.52 9.26
CA ILE A 449 -23.03 14.46 8.90
C ILE A 449 -23.99 14.69 10.08
N ARG A 450 -24.34 13.62 10.81
CA ARG A 450 -25.22 13.71 11.97
C ARG A 450 -24.59 14.51 13.12
N ASP A 451 -23.35 14.20 13.48
CA ASP A 451 -22.72 14.74 14.68
C ASP A 451 -22.15 16.15 14.44
N ASN A 452 -21.72 16.47 13.21
CA ASN A 452 -20.95 17.67 12.89
C ASN A 452 -21.65 18.66 11.96
N CYS A 453 -22.70 18.24 11.26
CA CYS A 453 -23.38 19.02 10.23
C CYS A 453 -24.91 19.03 10.40
N SER A 454 -25.45 18.64 11.56
CA SER A 454 -26.90 18.58 11.82
C SER A 454 -27.59 19.92 11.54
N HIS A 455 -27.04 21.00 12.08
CA HIS A 455 -27.55 22.36 11.88
C HIS A 455 -27.47 22.81 10.40
N ASP A 456 -26.38 22.46 9.70
CA ASP A 456 -26.22 22.79 8.27
C ASP A 456 -27.22 22.02 7.40
N VAL A 457 -27.50 20.77 7.74
CA VAL A 457 -28.51 19.93 7.07
C VAL A 457 -29.90 20.53 7.23
N GLU A 458 -30.27 20.97 8.43
CA GLU A 458 -31.56 21.65 8.67
C GLU A 458 -31.68 22.95 7.87
N ASN A 459 -30.63 23.77 7.89
CA ASN A 459 -30.58 25.01 7.12
C ASN A 459 -30.67 24.75 5.61
N PHE A 460 -29.99 23.72 5.13
CA PHE A 460 -30.03 23.31 3.73
C PHE A 460 -31.45 22.91 3.30
N LYS A 461 -32.13 22.08 4.11
CA LYS A 461 -33.52 21.68 3.87
C LYS A 461 -34.48 22.88 3.91
N LYS A 462 -34.35 23.78 4.89
CA LYS A 462 -35.14 25.01 4.98
C LYS A 462 -34.98 25.89 3.72
N LYS A 463 -33.74 26.07 3.26
CA LYS A 463 -33.45 26.80 2.01
C LYS A 463 -34.05 26.12 0.78
N GLN A 464 -34.01 24.79 0.71
CA GLN A 464 -34.59 24.03 -0.40
C GLN A 464 -36.11 24.19 -0.47
N MET A 465 -36.81 24.19 0.67
CA MET A 465 -38.27 24.41 0.70
C MET A 465 -38.65 25.85 0.33
N ASN A 466 -37.88 26.84 0.80
CA ASN A 466 -38.15 28.25 0.50
C ASN A 466 -37.88 28.62 -0.97
N ASN A 467 -36.93 27.93 -1.62
CA ASN A 467 -36.58 28.15 -3.02
C ASN A 467 -37.45 27.33 -4.00
N GLY A 468 -38.35 26.48 -3.50
CA GLY A 468 -39.19 25.58 -4.30
C GLY A 468 -40.24 26.26 -5.19
N ARG A 469 -40.36 27.59 -5.19
CA ARG A 469 -41.27 28.33 -6.09
C ARG A 469 -40.59 29.15 -7.20
N LEU A 470 -39.27 29.31 -7.21
CA LEU A 470 -38.58 30.24 -8.12
C LEU A 470 -37.18 29.72 -8.51
N ALA A 471 -37.04 28.56 -9.14
CA ALA A 471 -35.72 28.10 -9.60
C ALA A 471 -35.73 27.07 -10.74
N SER A 472 -36.45 27.33 -11.84
CA SER A 472 -36.21 26.66 -13.13
C SER A 472 -35.39 27.56 -14.07
N HIS A 473 -34.22 28.04 -13.64
CA HIS A 473 -33.14 28.54 -14.52
C HIS A 473 -32.05 29.23 -13.70
N LYS A 474 -31.04 28.47 -13.28
CA LYS A 474 -29.65 28.95 -13.21
C LYS A 474 -28.76 27.71 -13.08
N ARG A 475 -28.41 27.15 -14.25
CA ARG A 475 -27.29 26.23 -14.40
C ARG A 475 -26.04 27.00 -13.94
N PHE A 476 -25.56 26.73 -12.74
CA PHE A 476 -24.17 26.99 -12.43
C PHE A 476 -23.35 25.91 -13.13
N TYR A 477 -22.61 26.33 -14.17
CA TYR A 477 -21.58 25.53 -14.81
C TYR A 477 -20.51 25.17 -13.78
N THR A 478 -20.41 23.89 -13.43
CA THR A 478 -19.15 23.28 -12.99
C THR A 478 -19.05 21.88 -13.59
N SER A 479 -19.08 21.80 -14.92
CA SER A 479 -18.39 20.76 -15.67
C SER A 479 -17.03 21.33 -16.07
N LEU A 480 -16.02 21.18 -15.21
CA LEU A 480 -14.64 21.15 -15.68
C LEU A 480 -14.49 19.81 -16.38
N GLU A 481 -14.73 19.82 -17.70
CA GLU A 481 -14.33 18.74 -18.60
C GLU A 481 -12.80 18.58 -18.48
N PHE A 482 -12.36 17.48 -17.86
CA PHE A 482 -10.95 17.11 -17.80
C PHE A 482 -10.47 16.37 -19.05
N ASP A 483 -11.33 16.15 -20.04
CA ASP A 483 -11.03 15.28 -21.19
C ASP A 483 -10.23 15.96 -22.33
N LYS A 484 -9.61 17.13 -22.12
CA LYS A 484 -8.85 17.83 -23.20
C LYS A 484 -7.46 18.38 -22.84
N ILE A 485 -6.87 18.06 -21.69
CA ILE A 485 -5.51 18.55 -21.34
C ILE A 485 -4.51 17.42 -21.07
N THR A 486 -4.55 16.33 -21.84
CA THR A 486 -3.58 15.23 -21.71
C THR A 486 -2.53 15.12 -22.82
N ASN A 487 -2.40 16.10 -23.73
CA ASN A 487 -1.41 16.02 -24.82
C ASN A 487 -0.47 17.23 -25.00
N SER A 488 -0.21 18.08 -23.99
CA SER A 488 0.72 19.21 -24.21
C SER A 488 1.68 19.58 -23.06
N ILE A 489 1.88 18.74 -22.06
CA ILE A 489 2.83 19.02 -20.97
C ILE A 489 3.90 17.93 -20.90
N ILE A 490 4.73 17.83 -21.94
CA ILE A 490 6.10 17.29 -21.83
C ILE A 490 7.00 18.16 -22.71
N HIS A 491 8.13 18.58 -22.14
CA HIS A 491 9.22 19.41 -22.69
C HIS A 491 9.09 20.93 -22.52
N LYS A 492 9.40 21.39 -21.30
CA LYS A 492 10.30 22.55 -21.16
C LYS A 492 11.42 22.19 -20.19
N THR A 493 12.60 21.97 -20.78
CA THR A 493 13.90 21.93 -20.14
C THR A 493 14.12 23.23 -19.37
N PHE A 494 14.44 23.12 -18.09
CA PHE A 494 14.83 24.27 -17.25
C PHE A 494 16.35 24.36 -17.28
N ASP A 495 16.84 25.18 -18.20
CA ASP A 495 18.23 25.59 -18.30
C ASP A 495 18.27 27.12 -18.33
N GLY A 496 19.25 27.72 -17.62
CA GLY A 496 19.61 29.13 -17.82
C GLY A 496 19.38 30.11 -16.67
N ARG A 497 20.47 30.32 -15.90
CA ARG A 497 21.16 31.62 -15.69
C ARG A 497 20.35 32.92 -15.54
N ILE A 498 20.66 33.59 -14.41
CA ILE A 498 20.92 35.03 -14.23
C ILE A 498 19.78 36.01 -14.56
N ARG A 499 19.27 36.67 -13.51
CA ARG A 499 19.12 38.13 -13.51
C ARG A 499 19.01 38.71 -12.10
N THR A 500 20.10 39.31 -11.66
CA THR A 500 20.12 40.34 -10.63
C THR A 500 19.19 41.49 -11.03
N LYS A 501 18.27 41.87 -10.13
CA LYS A 501 17.68 43.21 -10.12
C LYS A 501 17.66 43.72 -8.69
N SER A 502 18.61 44.61 -8.44
CA SER A 502 18.59 45.58 -7.35
C SER A 502 17.31 46.41 -7.41
N ASN A 503 16.65 46.62 -6.28
CA ASN A 503 15.83 47.80 -6.11
C ASN A 503 16.07 48.49 -4.78
N LYS A 504 16.31 49.79 -4.89
CA LYS A 504 16.75 50.72 -3.86
C LYS A 504 15.62 51.11 -2.91
N ARG A 505 16.02 51.30 -1.65
CA ARG A 505 15.63 52.35 -0.69
C ARG A 505 14.13 52.65 -0.51
N ILE A 506 13.63 52.37 0.70
CA ILE A 506 12.95 53.39 1.53
C ILE A 506 13.47 53.26 2.97
N LYS A 507 14.06 54.35 3.49
CA LYS A 507 14.46 54.52 4.89
C LYS A 507 13.22 54.90 5.72
N LYS A 508 13.05 54.31 6.90
CA LYS A 508 12.41 54.98 8.04
C LYS A 508 13.19 54.67 9.31
N ASN A 509 13.59 55.76 9.98
CA ASN A 509 14.31 55.81 11.24
C ASN A 509 13.41 55.33 12.39
N SER A 510 13.97 54.61 13.37
CA SER A 510 13.73 54.89 14.79
C SER A 510 14.71 54.13 15.70
N ASN A 511 15.51 54.96 16.36
CA ASN A 511 16.28 54.82 17.60
C ASN A 511 16.15 53.54 18.45
N THR A 512 17.27 52.85 18.64
CA THR A 512 17.70 52.19 19.89
C THR A 512 18.05 53.27 20.94
N PRO A 513 18.05 53.02 22.29
CA PRO A 513 18.75 51.91 22.98
C PRO A 513 17.95 51.28 24.16
N THR A 514 18.28 50.12 24.75
CA THR A 514 19.38 49.94 25.72
C THR A 514 19.38 48.49 26.27
N ARG A 515 20.54 47.84 26.14
CA ARG A 515 21.21 46.88 27.05
C ARG A 515 20.54 46.52 28.40
N ARG A 516 20.32 45.22 28.66
CA ARG A 516 20.47 44.49 29.95
C ARG A 516 20.45 42.97 29.66
N GLN A 517 21.61 42.32 29.68
CA GLN A 517 22.15 41.50 30.79
C GLN A 517 21.29 40.29 31.18
N ALA A 518 21.91 39.13 30.99
CA ALA A 518 21.44 37.79 31.31
C ALA A 518 21.30 37.56 32.82
N LEU A 519 20.29 36.80 33.23
CA LEU A 519 20.25 36.08 34.49
C LEU A 519 19.54 34.72 34.29
N SER A 520 20.31 33.66 34.46
CA SER A 520 19.86 32.27 34.63
C SER A 520 19.19 32.10 36.01
N PRO A 521 18.13 31.28 36.16
CA PRO A 521 17.72 30.83 37.48
C PRO A 521 18.48 29.55 37.86
N ALA A 522 19.09 29.62 39.04
CA ALA A 522 19.81 28.55 39.70
C ALA A 522 18.90 27.41 40.19
N ILE A 523 19.50 26.24 40.19
CA ILE A 523 19.09 24.98 40.82
C ILE A 523 18.82 25.20 42.32
N ARG A 524 17.65 24.78 42.82
CA ARG A 524 17.42 24.55 44.25
C ARG A 524 17.35 23.05 44.50
N ASN A 525 18.38 22.55 45.18
CA ASN A 525 18.34 21.29 45.90
C ASN A 525 17.50 21.49 47.17
N ILE A 526 16.53 20.59 47.40
CA ILE A 526 15.84 20.44 48.67
C ILE A 526 16.16 19.04 49.16
N THR A 527 16.93 18.96 50.23
CA THR A 527 17.08 17.77 51.07
C THR A 527 16.46 18.05 52.44
N THR A 528 15.59 17.11 52.84
CA THR A 528 15.27 16.64 54.19
C THR A 528 14.63 17.59 55.21
N ARG A 529 13.43 17.22 55.66
CA ARG A 529 13.30 16.58 56.97
C ARG A 529 12.32 15.42 56.91
#